data_AF-A0A2T0VZT1-F1
#
_entry.id   AF-A0A2T0VZT1-F1
#
_cell.length_a   1.000
_cell.length_b   1.000
_cell.length_c   1.000
_cell.angle_alpha   90.00
_cell.angle_beta   90.00
_cell.angle_gamma   90.00
#
_symmetry.space_group_name_H-M   'P 1'
#
loop_
_entity.id
_entity.type
_entity.pdbx_description
1 polymer ?
#
loop_
_entity_poly.entity_id
_entity_poly.type
_entity_poly.pdbx_seq_one_letter_code
_entity_poly.pdbx_strand_id
1 'polypeptide(L)'
;MILREIVAGKKWANLPVVILIGAFIAANALFHLEGAQKGNASQGYGLRLALAVSLVLIMLIGGKVTPSFTRNWVVKRGHNTLPTPPIQRFDKVVLLVSVAALLAWAAIPDHIIVGVALIAIGCLHIVRLLRWKGFKTVAEPLVWILHAAYAFVPIGALATGTSILRPAFVSPAAALHIWTAGAIGLMTIGVMTRASLGHSGR
;
A
#
# COMPACT_ATOMS: atom_id res chain seq x y z
N MET A 1 3.00 25.01 -2.70
CA MET A 1 1.68 25.50 -2.24
C MET A 1 1.14 24.67 -1.07
N ILE A 2 0.97 23.35 -1.21
CA ILE A 2 0.42 22.45 -0.17
C ILE A 2 1.26 22.38 1.14
N LEU A 3 2.60 22.37 1.06
CA LEU A 3 3.45 22.30 2.26
C LEU A 3 3.28 23.55 3.15
N ARG A 4 3.15 24.72 2.54
CA ARG A 4 2.94 26.00 3.24
C ARG A 4 1.57 26.04 3.92
N GLU A 5 0.54 25.50 3.29
CA GLU A 5 -0.81 25.39 3.87
C GLU A 5 -0.88 24.37 5.01
N ILE A 6 -0.13 23.26 4.93
CA ILE A 6 -0.07 22.27 6.03
C ILE A 6 0.61 22.87 7.26
N VAL A 7 1.73 23.58 7.06
CA VAL A 7 2.48 24.22 8.15
C VAL A 7 1.69 25.38 8.74
N ALA A 8 1.10 26.25 7.90
CA ALA A 8 0.27 27.37 8.35
C ALA A 8 -1.04 26.90 9.02
N GLY A 9 -1.66 25.83 8.51
CA GLY A 9 -2.90 25.27 9.03
C GLY A 9 -2.71 24.19 10.11
N LYS A 10 -1.47 23.90 10.55
CA LYS A 10 -1.12 22.83 11.50
C LYS A 10 -1.74 21.46 11.16
N LYS A 11 -1.92 21.14 9.88
CA LYS A 11 -2.53 19.87 9.40
C LYS A 11 -1.51 18.73 9.32
N TRP A 12 -0.80 18.49 10.43
CA TRP A 12 0.31 17.52 10.52
C TRP A 12 -0.07 16.10 10.08
N ALA A 13 -1.35 15.72 10.19
CA ALA A 13 -1.86 14.43 9.74
C ALA A 13 -1.69 14.16 8.23
N ASN A 14 -1.47 15.20 7.42
CA ASN A 14 -1.28 15.13 5.97
C ASN A 14 0.20 15.19 5.54
N LEU A 15 1.10 15.57 6.46
CA LEU A 15 2.52 15.69 6.19
C LEU A 15 3.17 14.39 5.64
N PRO A 16 2.82 13.18 6.15
CA PRO A 16 3.40 11.95 5.61
C PRO A 16 3.14 11.76 4.10
N VAL A 17 1.99 12.19 3.59
CA VAL A 17 1.65 12.07 2.17
C VAL A 17 2.57 12.96 1.33
N VAL A 18 2.83 14.19 1.78
CA VAL A 18 3.74 15.12 1.07
C VAL A 18 5.17 14.58 1.04
N ILE A 19 5.65 14.02 2.17
CA ILE A 19 6.97 13.38 2.24
C ILE A 19 7.06 12.22 1.24
N LEU A 20 6.04 11.35 1.20
CA LEU A 20 6.00 10.23 0.27
C LEU A 20 5.95 10.66 -1.20
N ILE A 21 5.19 11.71 -1.53
CA ILE A 21 5.19 12.27 -2.89
C ILE A 21 6.58 12.81 -3.26
N GLY A 22 7.25 13.53 -2.35
CA GLY A 22 8.61 13.98 -2.55
C GLY A 22 9.59 12.83 -2.78
N ALA A 23 9.47 11.75 -1.99
CA ALA A 23 10.27 10.54 -2.17
C ALA A 23 9.98 9.83 -3.50
N PHE A 24 8.72 9.82 -3.97
CA PHE A 24 8.36 9.26 -5.27
C PHE A 24 9.00 10.05 -6.42
N ILE A 25 9.00 11.38 -6.35
CA ILE A 25 9.66 12.25 -7.34
C ILE A 25 11.17 11.97 -7.35
N ALA A 26 11.81 11.87 -6.18
CA ALA A 26 13.23 11.54 -6.08
C ALA A 26 13.54 10.15 -6.66
N ALA A 27 12.71 9.14 -6.37
CA ALA A 27 12.85 7.80 -6.93
C ALA A 27 12.70 7.80 -8.47
N ASN A 28 11.77 8.59 -9.00
CA ASN A 28 11.60 8.75 -10.45
C ASN A 28 12.80 9.43 -11.10
N ALA A 29 13.33 10.50 -10.50
CA ALA A 29 14.55 11.15 -10.97
C ALA A 29 15.73 10.18 -10.97
N LEU A 30 15.89 9.39 -9.91
CA LEU A 30 16.92 8.35 -9.83
C LEU A 30 16.74 7.30 -10.94
N PHE A 31 15.52 6.85 -11.21
CA PHE A 31 15.23 5.90 -12.29
C PHE A 31 15.70 6.42 -13.66
N HIS A 32 15.42 7.69 -13.97
CA HIS A 32 15.87 8.31 -15.22
C HIS A 32 17.40 8.46 -15.28
N LEU A 33 18.04 8.81 -14.16
CA LEU A 33 19.51 8.88 -14.08
C LEU A 33 20.16 7.51 -14.29
N GLU A 34 19.62 6.46 -13.66
CA GLU A 34 20.09 5.08 -13.85
C GLU A 34 19.91 4.62 -15.30
N GLY A 35 18.80 4.99 -15.95
CA GLY A 35 18.55 4.71 -17.36
C GLY A 35 19.55 5.39 -18.29
N ALA A 36 19.87 6.66 -18.02
CA ALA A 36 20.83 7.43 -18.81
C ALA A 36 22.27 6.93 -18.65
N GLN A 37 22.66 6.46 -17.45
CA GLN A 37 24.04 6.05 -17.15
C GLN A 37 24.33 4.57 -17.45
N LYS A 38 23.40 3.68 -17.12
CA LYS A 38 23.66 2.22 -17.09
C LYS A 38 22.93 1.46 -18.20
N GLY A 39 22.13 2.15 -19.03
CA GLY A 39 21.36 1.55 -20.13
C GLY A 39 20.20 0.63 -19.70
N ASN A 40 20.13 0.22 -18.44
CA ASN A 40 19.05 -0.61 -17.91
C ASN A 40 18.59 -0.16 -16.50
N ALA A 41 17.55 0.67 -16.45
CA ALA A 41 16.93 1.12 -15.21
C ALA A 41 15.97 0.10 -14.59
N SER A 42 15.61 -0.97 -15.32
CA SER A 42 14.55 -1.91 -14.91
C SER A 42 14.87 -2.71 -13.65
N GLN A 43 16.14 -2.79 -13.24
CA GLN A 43 16.58 -3.42 -11.99
C GLN A 43 17.24 -2.42 -11.01
N GLY A 44 17.14 -1.13 -11.32
CA GLY A 44 17.73 -0.06 -10.54
C GLY A 44 17.08 0.15 -9.18
N TYR A 45 17.70 0.99 -8.37
CA TYR A 45 17.16 1.42 -7.08
C TYR A 45 15.94 2.31 -7.27
N GLY A 46 15.90 3.12 -8.34
CA GLY A 46 14.80 4.05 -8.62
C GLY A 46 13.45 3.35 -8.74
N LEU A 47 13.38 2.25 -9.49
CA LEU A 47 12.15 1.47 -9.66
C LEU A 47 11.68 0.87 -8.31
N ARG A 48 12.60 0.22 -7.58
CA ARG A 48 12.27 -0.41 -6.28
C ARG A 48 11.80 0.61 -5.26
N LEU A 49 12.44 1.78 -5.20
CA LEU A 49 12.02 2.88 -4.33
C LEU A 49 10.65 3.45 -4.74
N ALA A 50 10.39 3.65 -6.03
CA ALA A 50 9.10 4.14 -6.50
C ALA A 50 7.96 3.16 -6.16
N LEU A 51 8.21 1.86 -6.30
CA LEU A 51 7.26 0.80 -5.90
C LEU A 51 7.06 0.79 -4.38
N ALA A 52 8.14 0.82 -3.60
CA ALA A 52 8.07 0.87 -2.14
C ALA A 52 7.23 2.06 -1.65
N VAL A 53 7.49 3.26 -2.19
CA VAL A 53 6.75 4.48 -1.85
C VAL A 53 5.27 4.36 -2.24
N SER A 54 4.97 3.83 -3.43
CA SER A 54 3.59 3.60 -3.89
C SER A 54 2.83 2.65 -2.96
N LEU A 55 3.47 1.55 -2.54
CA LEU A 55 2.89 0.60 -1.60
C LEU A 55 2.66 1.24 -0.24
N VAL A 56 3.61 2.03 0.27
CA VAL A 56 3.45 2.75 1.55
C VAL A 56 2.29 3.75 1.48
N LEU A 57 2.11 4.45 0.34
CA LEU A 57 0.95 5.32 0.11
C LEU A 57 -0.35 4.53 0.19
N ILE A 58 -0.44 3.36 -0.45
CA ILE A 58 -1.62 2.47 -0.38
C ILE A 58 -1.85 1.99 1.06
N MET A 59 -0.80 1.58 1.76
CA MET A 59 -0.90 1.12 3.15
C MET A 59 -1.40 2.21 4.11
N LEU A 60 -0.99 3.46 3.89
CA LEU A 60 -1.32 4.60 4.71
C LEU A 60 -2.70 5.18 4.36
N ILE A 61 -2.95 5.46 3.08
CA ILE A 61 -4.20 6.07 2.60
C ILE A 61 -5.30 5.02 2.53
N GLY A 62 -5.06 3.89 1.85
CA GLY A 62 -6.01 2.77 1.81
C GLY A 62 -6.35 2.25 3.20
N GLY A 63 -5.35 2.18 4.09
CA GLY A 63 -5.56 1.81 5.49
C GLY A 63 -6.35 2.82 6.34
N LYS A 64 -6.59 4.04 5.84
CA LYS A 64 -7.55 5.00 6.43
C LYS A 64 -8.91 4.89 5.74
N VAL A 65 -8.90 4.88 4.41
CA VAL A 65 -10.06 5.02 3.54
C VAL A 65 -10.93 3.76 3.58
N THR A 66 -10.34 2.59 3.38
CA THR A 66 -11.03 1.29 3.34
C THR A 66 -11.80 0.99 4.64
N PRO A 67 -11.17 1.00 5.84
CA PRO A 67 -11.90 0.76 7.09
C PRO A 67 -12.92 1.86 7.41
N SER A 68 -12.68 3.12 7.03
CA SER A 68 -13.65 4.20 7.25
C SER A 68 -14.93 3.98 6.44
N PHE A 69 -14.79 3.61 5.16
CA PHE A 69 -15.95 3.28 4.32
C PHE A 69 -16.68 2.03 4.79
N THR A 70 -15.94 1.02 5.24
CA THR A 70 -16.51 -0.19 5.85
C THR A 70 -17.35 0.17 7.06
N ARG A 71 -16.80 0.97 7.99
CA ARG A 71 -17.50 1.41 9.19
C ARG A 71 -18.75 2.20 8.83
N ASN A 72 -18.65 3.15 7.90
CA ASN A 72 -19.79 3.97 7.47
C ASN A 72 -20.91 3.10 6.87
N TRP A 73 -20.56 2.08 6.08
CA TRP A 73 -21.54 1.15 5.52
C TRP A 73 -22.21 0.28 6.60
N VAL A 74 -21.42 -0.28 7.53
CA VAL A 74 -21.93 -1.11 8.64
C VAL A 74 -22.87 -0.31 9.55
N VAL A 75 -22.52 0.94 9.86
CA VAL A 75 -23.36 1.84 10.67
C VAL A 75 -24.69 2.13 9.96
N LYS A 76 -24.67 2.44 8.65
CA LYS A 76 -25.90 2.67 7.87
C LYS A 76 -26.84 1.46 7.82
N ARG A 77 -26.31 0.25 7.97
CA ARG A 77 -27.09 -1.00 8.00
C ARG A 77 -27.58 -1.40 9.40
N GLY A 78 -27.28 -0.62 10.44
CA GLY A 78 -27.75 -0.90 11.81
C GLY A 78 -27.10 -2.12 12.47
N HIS A 79 -25.93 -2.57 12.00
CA HIS A 79 -25.26 -3.74 12.56
C HIS A 79 -24.46 -3.38 13.83
N ASN A 80 -24.66 -4.13 14.93
CA ASN A 80 -24.02 -3.86 16.24
C ASN A 80 -22.50 -4.12 16.30
N THR A 81 -21.93 -4.85 15.34
CA THR A 81 -20.52 -5.28 15.37
C THR A 81 -19.64 -4.45 14.45
N LEU A 82 -19.21 -3.29 14.95
CA LEU A 82 -18.39 -2.35 14.20
C LEU A 82 -16.98 -2.90 13.89
N PRO A 83 -16.37 -2.49 12.76
CA PRO A 83 -14.95 -2.67 12.49
C PRO A 83 -14.09 -1.95 13.52
N THR A 84 -12.87 -2.44 13.71
CA THR A 84 -11.89 -1.75 14.56
C THR A 84 -11.61 -0.36 13.99
N PRO A 85 -11.58 0.71 14.81
CA PRO A 85 -11.23 2.04 14.35
C PRO A 85 -9.88 2.05 13.59
N PRO A 86 -9.75 2.85 12.52
CA PRO A 86 -8.48 2.97 11.81
C PRO A 86 -7.39 3.59 12.68
N ILE A 87 -6.13 3.23 12.39
CA ILE A 87 -4.92 3.84 12.97
C ILE A 87 -4.80 3.62 14.49
N GLN A 88 -5.03 2.39 14.93
CA GLN A 88 -4.66 2.00 16.29
C GLN A 88 -3.14 1.79 16.40
N ARG A 89 -2.66 1.56 17.63
CA ARG A 89 -1.23 1.30 17.90
C ARG A 89 -0.68 0.19 17.00
N PHE A 90 -1.44 -0.89 16.82
CA PHE A 90 -1.10 -1.97 15.89
C PHE A 90 -0.88 -1.47 14.46
N ASP A 91 -1.82 -0.68 13.89
CA ASP A 91 -1.69 -0.17 12.52
C ASP A 91 -0.44 0.71 12.34
N LYS A 92 -0.08 1.50 13.36
CA LYS A 92 1.15 2.32 13.33
C LYS A 92 2.40 1.46 13.32
N VAL A 93 2.44 0.42 14.16
CA VAL A 93 3.57 -0.53 14.21
C VAL A 93 3.70 -1.27 12.88
N VAL A 94 2.59 -1.78 12.33
CA VAL A 94 2.60 -2.45 11.03
C VAL A 94 3.11 -1.51 9.93
N LEU A 95 2.63 -0.27 9.88
CA LEU A 95 3.12 0.71 8.90
C LEU A 95 4.63 0.99 9.06
N LEU A 96 5.11 1.16 10.29
CA LEU A 96 6.51 1.46 10.55
C LEU A 96 7.43 0.30 10.12
N VAL A 97 7.07 -0.92 10.49
CA VAL A 97 7.82 -2.13 10.12
C VAL A 97 7.77 -2.35 8.60
N SER A 98 6.62 -2.10 7.96
CA SER A 98 6.49 -2.17 6.49
C SER A 98 7.37 -1.17 5.76
N VAL A 99 7.48 0.07 6.25
CA VAL A 99 8.42 1.06 5.69
C VAL A 99 9.85 0.57 5.80
N ALA A 100 10.27 0.08 6.97
CA ALA A 100 11.62 -0.44 7.18
C ALA A 100 11.92 -1.63 6.26
N ALA A 101 11.00 -2.59 6.15
CA ALA A 101 11.14 -3.77 5.31
C ALA A 101 11.20 -3.42 3.81
N LEU A 102 10.37 -2.48 3.34
CA LEU A 102 10.39 -2.04 1.94
C LEU A 102 11.62 -1.21 1.58
N LEU A 103 12.14 -0.40 2.51
CA LEU A 103 13.41 0.29 2.31
C LEU A 103 14.58 -0.69 2.27
N ALA A 104 14.59 -1.69 3.16
CA ALA A 104 15.57 -2.77 3.13
C ALA A 104 15.49 -3.54 1.80
N TRP A 105 14.28 -3.86 1.33
CA TRP A 105 14.09 -4.48 0.02
C TRP A 105 14.57 -3.61 -1.14
N ALA A 106 14.33 -2.30 -1.08
CA ALA A 106 14.81 -1.38 -2.09
C ALA A 106 16.35 -1.33 -2.14
N ALA A 107 17.03 -1.48 -0.99
CA ALA A 107 18.49 -1.47 -0.90
C ALA A 107 19.14 -2.83 -1.24
N ILE A 108 18.65 -3.92 -0.65
CA ILE A 108 19.26 -5.26 -0.70
C ILE A 108 18.19 -6.33 -1.03
N PRO A 109 17.67 -6.34 -2.27
CA PRO A 109 16.45 -7.06 -2.63
C PRO A 109 16.58 -8.58 -2.53
N ASP A 110 17.80 -9.12 -2.68
CA ASP A 110 18.07 -10.56 -2.69
C ASP A 110 18.47 -11.11 -1.31
N HIS A 111 18.52 -10.25 -0.28
CA HIS A 111 19.02 -10.66 1.02
C HIS A 111 17.99 -11.47 1.82
N ILE A 112 18.42 -12.57 2.45
CA ILE A 112 17.53 -13.49 3.18
C ILE A 112 16.72 -12.78 4.28
N ILE A 113 17.33 -11.83 4.99
CA ILE A 113 16.66 -11.03 6.04
C ILE A 113 15.50 -10.22 5.44
N VAL A 114 15.66 -9.68 4.23
CA VAL A 114 14.59 -8.97 3.52
C VAL A 114 13.46 -9.92 3.18
N GLY A 115 13.79 -11.12 2.68
CA GLY A 115 12.80 -12.17 2.42
C GLY A 115 11.94 -12.48 3.65
N VAL A 116 12.58 -12.69 4.80
CA VAL A 116 11.89 -12.94 6.09
C VAL A 116 11.07 -11.72 6.53
N ALA A 117 11.62 -10.51 6.41
CA ALA A 117 10.91 -9.28 6.77
C ALA A 117 9.66 -9.08 5.91
N LEU A 118 9.73 -9.38 4.60
CA LEU A 118 8.59 -9.29 3.68
C LEU A 118 7.49 -10.31 4.02
N ILE A 119 7.87 -11.54 4.40
CA ILE A 119 6.92 -12.54 4.89
C ILE A 119 6.22 -12.04 6.16
N ALA A 120 6.99 -11.51 7.12
CA ALA A 120 6.47 -11.01 8.38
C ALA A 120 5.47 -9.85 8.18
N ILE A 121 5.78 -8.86 7.34
CA ILE A 121 4.84 -7.77 7.04
C ILE A 121 3.62 -8.28 6.27
N GLY A 122 3.78 -9.29 5.40
CA GLY A 122 2.66 -9.94 4.72
C GLY A 122 1.64 -10.51 5.71
N CYS A 123 2.12 -11.27 6.70
CA CYS A 123 1.28 -11.78 7.78
C CYS A 123 0.62 -10.66 8.61
N LEU A 124 1.38 -9.61 8.97
CA LEU A 124 0.85 -8.47 9.72
C LEU A 124 -0.26 -7.73 8.95
N HIS A 125 -0.10 -7.57 7.64
CA HIS A 125 -1.09 -6.94 6.77
C HIS A 125 -2.34 -7.80 6.56
N ILE A 126 -2.23 -9.13 6.58
CA ILE A 126 -3.40 -10.03 6.63
C ILE A 126 -4.18 -9.80 7.93
N VAL A 127 -3.50 -9.81 9.07
CA VAL A 127 -4.15 -9.52 10.37
C VAL A 127 -4.81 -8.15 10.34
N ARG A 128 -4.13 -7.14 9.79
CA ARG A 128 -4.68 -5.79 9.62
C ARG A 128 -5.95 -5.78 8.77
N LEU A 129 -5.97 -6.49 7.65
CA LEU A 129 -7.12 -6.60 6.75
C LEU A 129 -8.31 -7.31 7.42
N LEU A 130 -8.07 -8.38 8.17
CA LEU A 130 -9.10 -9.11 8.92
C LEU A 130 -9.75 -8.23 9.99
N ARG A 131 -8.98 -7.36 10.66
CA ARG A 131 -9.49 -6.41 11.67
C ARG A 131 -10.48 -5.39 11.10
N TRP A 132 -10.46 -5.15 9.79
CA TRP A 132 -11.39 -4.26 9.10
C TRP A 132 -12.72 -4.92 8.77
N LYS A 133 -12.83 -6.25 8.88
CA LYS A 133 -14.07 -7.01 8.65
C LYS A 133 -14.69 -6.78 7.26
N GLY A 134 -13.86 -6.62 6.23
CA GLY A 134 -14.30 -6.35 4.85
C GLY A 134 -15.25 -7.39 4.24
N PHE A 135 -15.20 -8.63 4.74
CA PHE A 135 -16.14 -9.69 4.36
C PHE A 135 -17.61 -9.34 4.66
N LYS A 136 -17.87 -8.37 5.55
CA LYS A 136 -19.24 -7.89 5.82
C LYS A 136 -19.79 -7.00 4.71
N THR A 137 -18.95 -6.45 3.85
CA THR A 137 -19.34 -5.47 2.83
C THR A 137 -19.45 -6.09 1.44
N VAL A 138 -19.59 -7.41 1.32
CA VAL A 138 -19.71 -8.12 0.01
C VAL A 138 -20.93 -7.62 -0.78
N ALA A 139 -22.02 -7.25 -0.10
CA ALA A 139 -23.19 -6.65 -0.72
C ALA A 139 -22.97 -5.22 -1.27
N GLU A 140 -21.80 -4.62 -1.02
CA GLU A 140 -21.41 -3.28 -1.48
C GLU A 140 -20.10 -3.36 -2.28
N PRO A 141 -20.19 -3.57 -3.61
CA PRO A 141 -19.02 -3.81 -4.47
C PRO A 141 -17.96 -2.71 -4.37
N LEU A 142 -18.37 -1.43 -4.21
CA LEU A 142 -17.45 -0.29 -4.14
C LEU A 142 -16.66 -0.21 -2.83
N VAL A 143 -17.14 -0.84 -1.76
CA VAL A 143 -16.37 -0.99 -0.52
C VAL A 143 -15.55 -2.27 -0.58
N TRP A 144 -16.11 -3.34 -1.13
CA TRP A 144 -15.43 -4.62 -1.23
C TRP A 144 -14.18 -4.56 -2.13
N ILE A 145 -14.24 -3.86 -3.27
CA ILE A 145 -13.11 -3.72 -4.18
C ILE A 145 -11.89 -3.07 -3.51
N LEU A 146 -12.10 -2.18 -2.54
CA LEU A 146 -11.00 -1.56 -1.78
C LEU A 146 -10.30 -2.56 -0.85
N HIS A 147 -11.00 -3.58 -0.37
CA HIS A 147 -10.40 -4.68 0.39
C HIS A 147 -9.66 -5.65 -0.52
N ALA A 148 -10.28 -5.98 -1.66
CA ALA A 148 -9.64 -6.83 -2.68
C ALA A 148 -8.33 -6.19 -3.17
N ALA A 149 -8.34 -4.90 -3.50
CA ALA A 149 -7.15 -4.14 -3.87
C ALA A 149 -6.10 -4.14 -2.75
N TYR A 150 -6.51 -3.91 -1.51
CA TYR A 150 -5.58 -3.93 -0.38
C TYR A 150 -4.98 -5.33 -0.14
N ALA A 151 -5.72 -6.42 -0.40
CA ALA A 151 -5.24 -7.78 -0.20
C ALA A 151 -4.03 -8.12 -1.07
N PHE A 152 -3.85 -7.45 -2.20
CA PHE A 152 -2.65 -7.60 -3.02
C PHE A 152 -1.37 -7.06 -2.36
N VAL A 153 -1.48 -6.18 -1.35
CA VAL A 153 -0.31 -5.73 -0.56
C VAL A 153 0.33 -6.91 0.20
N PRO A 154 -0.37 -7.62 1.11
CA PRO A 154 0.20 -8.78 1.77
C PRO A 154 0.50 -9.92 0.82
N ILE A 155 -0.34 -10.19 -0.19
CA ILE A 155 -0.09 -11.27 -1.16
C ILE A 155 1.23 -11.00 -1.91
N GLY A 156 1.46 -9.77 -2.37
CA GLY A 156 2.71 -9.43 -3.04
C GLY A 156 3.92 -9.43 -2.11
N ALA A 157 3.75 -9.07 -0.83
CA ALA A 157 4.83 -9.18 0.16
C ALA A 157 5.20 -10.64 0.43
N LEU A 158 4.20 -11.52 0.56
CA LEU A 158 4.41 -12.96 0.70
C LEU A 158 5.06 -13.56 -0.54
N ALA A 159 4.59 -13.18 -1.74
CA ALA A 159 5.15 -13.63 -3.01
C ALA A 159 6.61 -13.17 -3.19
N THR A 160 6.91 -11.90 -2.87
CA THR A 160 8.26 -11.35 -2.98
C THR A 160 9.21 -11.95 -1.93
N GLY A 161 8.74 -12.14 -0.70
CA GLY A 161 9.51 -12.85 0.32
C GLY A 161 9.78 -14.30 -0.09
N THR A 162 8.79 -14.97 -0.66
CA THR A 162 8.95 -16.35 -1.18
C THR A 162 9.91 -16.39 -2.36
N SER A 163 9.85 -15.44 -3.30
CA SER A 163 10.77 -15.42 -4.43
C SER A 163 12.23 -15.22 -3.99
N ILE A 164 12.47 -14.55 -2.86
CA ILE A 164 13.82 -14.38 -2.29
C ILE A 164 14.28 -15.66 -1.56
N LEU A 165 13.43 -16.24 -0.71
CA LEU A 165 13.79 -17.39 0.13
C LEU A 165 13.77 -18.73 -0.62
N ARG A 166 12.92 -18.81 -1.65
CA ARG A 166 12.60 -20.00 -2.42
C ARG A 166 12.33 -19.61 -3.89
N PRO A 167 13.37 -19.20 -4.65
CA PRO A 167 13.22 -18.70 -6.02
C PRO A 167 12.55 -19.68 -7.00
N ALA A 168 12.61 -20.98 -6.71
CA ALA A 168 11.99 -22.03 -7.52
C ALA A 168 10.45 -21.99 -7.55
N PHE A 169 9.80 -21.34 -6.59
CA PHE A 169 8.33 -21.36 -6.48
C PHE A 169 7.66 -20.13 -7.08
N VAL A 170 8.30 -18.97 -7.01
CA VAL A 170 7.73 -17.69 -7.44
C VAL A 170 8.80 -16.88 -8.14
N SER A 171 8.55 -16.49 -9.40
CA SER A 171 9.46 -15.60 -10.10
C SER A 171 9.38 -14.18 -9.54
N PRO A 172 10.50 -13.43 -9.46
CA PRO A 172 10.47 -12.03 -9.02
C PRO A 172 9.52 -11.17 -9.85
N ALA A 173 9.42 -11.41 -11.16
CA ALA A 173 8.51 -10.70 -12.04
C ALA A 173 7.04 -10.94 -11.69
N ALA A 174 6.66 -12.18 -11.36
CA ALA A 174 5.29 -12.49 -10.93
C ALA A 174 4.97 -11.81 -9.59
N ALA A 175 5.90 -11.82 -8.64
CA ALA A 175 5.74 -11.13 -7.36
C ALA A 175 5.55 -9.61 -7.54
N LEU A 176 6.31 -8.99 -8.44
CA LEU A 176 6.13 -7.58 -8.78
C LEU A 176 4.79 -7.30 -9.46
N HIS A 177 4.30 -8.19 -10.33
CA HIS A 177 3.01 -8.03 -11.00
C HIS A 177 1.83 -8.00 -10.00
N ILE A 178 1.91 -8.80 -8.94
CA ILE A 178 0.91 -8.80 -7.86
C ILE A 178 0.83 -7.41 -7.19
N TRP A 179 1.96 -6.74 -6.98
CA TRP A 179 1.97 -5.39 -6.44
C TRP A 179 1.55 -4.32 -7.45
N THR A 180 2.07 -4.37 -8.68
CA THR A 180 1.83 -3.32 -9.67
C THR A 180 0.41 -3.38 -10.25
N ALA A 181 -0.01 -4.52 -10.78
CA ALA A 181 -1.35 -4.67 -11.33
C ALA A 181 -2.41 -4.83 -10.23
N GLY A 182 -2.12 -5.66 -9.23
CA GLY A 182 -3.04 -5.99 -8.16
C GLY A 182 -3.21 -4.85 -7.16
N ALA A 183 -2.16 -4.47 -6.44
CA ALA A 183 -2.29 -3.46 -5.38
C ALA A 183 -2.44 -2.04 -5.96
N ILE A 184 -1.50 -1.60 -6.80
CA ILE A 184 -1.48 -0.23 -7.32
C ILE A 184 -2.61 -0.01 -8.33
N GLY A 185 -2.73 -0.88 -9.33
CA GLY A 185 -3.75 -0.78 -10.37
C GLY A 185 -5.18 -0.82 -9.79
N LEU A 186 -5.51 -1.88 -9.04
CA LEU A 186 -6.86 -2.06 -8.52
C LEU A 186 -7.25 -1.00 -7.48
N MET A 187 -6.31 -0.57 -6.62
CA MET A 187 -6.59 0.49 -5.64
C MET A 187 -6.88 1.82 -6.34
N THR A 188 -6.10 2.14 -7.38
CA THR A 188 -6.28 3.38 -8.16
C THR A 188 -7.67 3.41 -8.80
N ILE A 189 -8.04 2.34 -9.53
CA ILE A 189 -9.36 2.22 -10.17
C ILE A 189 -10.46 2.28 -9.12
N GLY A 190 -10.37 1.49 -8.04
CA GLY A 190 -11.40 1.43 -7.00
C GLY A 190 -11.66 2.79 -6.33
N VAL A 191 -10.61 3.57 -6.07
CA VAL A 191 -10.74 4.93 -5.51
C VAL A 191 -11.35 5.89 -6.54
N MET A 192 -10.90 5.85 -7.80
CA MET A 192 -11.41 6.71 -8.87
C MET A 192 -12.90 6.48 -9.11
N THR A 193 -13.33 5.21 -9.28
CA THR A 193 -14.75 4.87 -9.51
C THR A 193 -15.65 5.41 -8.39
N ARG A 194 -15.21 5.29 -7.13
CA ARG A 194 -15.97 5.80 -5.99
C ARG A 194 -16.01 7.32 -5.94
N ALA A 195 -14.90 7.99 -6.25
CA ALA A 195 -14.86 9.45 -6.29
C ALA A 195 -15.80 9.97 -7.39
N SER A 196 -15.77 9.37 -8.58
CA SER A 196 -16.70 9.68 -9.67
C SER A 196 -18.16 9.51 -9.26
N LEU A 197 -18.49 8.44 -8.52
CA LEU A 197 -19.85 8.24 -7.99
C LEU A 197 -20.24 9.35 -7.00
N GLY A 198 -19.35 9.67 -6.05
CA GLY A 198 -19.59 10.72 -5.05
C GLY A 198 -19.78 12.12 -5.65
N HIS A 199 -19.14 12.42 -6.79
CA HIS A 199 -19.29 13.70 -7.49
C HIS A 199 -20.48 13.73 -8.47
N SER A 200 -20.89 12.58 -8.99
CA SER A 200 -22.05 12.48 -9.88
C SER A 200 -23.39 12.41 -9.14
N GLY A 201 -23.37 12.29 -7.81
CA GLY A 201 -24.58 12.27 -6.98
C GLY A 201 -25.47 11.04 -7.19
N ARG A 202 -24.93 9.99 -7.83
CA ARG A 202 -25.60 8.71 -8.06
C ARG A 202 -25.09 7.64 -7.11
#